data_AF-A0A7J9BDP5-F1
#
_entry.id   AF-A0A7J9BDP5-F1
#
_cell.length_a   1.000
_cell.length_b   1.000
_cell.length_c   1.000
_cell.angle_alpha   90.00
_cell.angle_beta   90.00
_cell.angle_gamma   90.00
#
_symmetry.space_group_name_H-M   'P 1'
#
loop_
_entity.id
_entity.type
_entity.pdbx_description
1 polymer ?
#
loop_
_entity_poly.entity_id
_entity_poly.type
_entity_poly.pdbx_seq_one_letter_code
_entity_poly.pdbx_strand_id
1 'polypeptide(L)' 'MNTNSMKVVHAIQYTYSMDSNSALIRRIRQLLTNAEQWHIQHILREDNKVVDYLAKTA' A
#
# COMPACT_ATOMS: atom_id res chain seq x y z
N MET A 1 -0.36 -3.18 7.30
CA MET A 1 -1.08 -2.30 6.36
C MET A 1 -2.02 -3.15 5.53
N ASN A 2 -3.28 -2.74 5.42
CA ASN A 2 -4.29 -3.47 4.64
C ASN A 2 -4.73 -2.63 3.46
N THR A 3 -4.99 -3.26 2.31
CA THR A 3 -5.54 -2.58 1.13
C THR A 3 -6.48 -3.53 0.38
N ASN A 4 -7.51 -2.98 -0.26
CA ASN A 4 -8.38 -3.73 -1.16
C ASN A 4 -7.88 -3.71 -2.62
N SER A 5 -6.65 -3.25 -2.86
CA SER A 5 -6.06 -3.18 -4.20
C SER A 5 -4.89 -4.16 -4.32
N MET A 6 -5.12 -5.28 -5.01
CA MET A 6 -4.04 -6.23 -5.36
C MET A 6 -2.94 -5.56 -6.17
N LYS A 7 -3.28 -4.58 -7.02
CA LYS A 7 -2.28 -3.81 -7.79
C LYS A 7 -1.29 -3.10 -6.86
N VAL A 8 -1.77 -2.54 -5.75
CA VAL A 8 -0.93 -1.85 -4.76
C VAL A 8 -0.07 -2.84 -3.99
N VAL A 9 -0.63 -3.98 -3.59
CA VAL A 9 0.14 -5.08 -2.95
C VAL A 9 1.30 -5.51 -3.84
N HIS A 10 1.01 -5.84 -5.10
CA HIS A 10 2.04 -6.26 -6.05
C HIS A 10 3.04 -5.14 -6.31
N ALA A 11 2.59 -3.90 -6.52
CA ALA A 11 3.50 -2.79 -6.74
C ALA A 11 4.49 -2.64 -5.58
N ILE A 12 4.02 -2.63 -4.33
CA ILE A 12 4.88 -2.44 -3.15
C ILE A 12 5.79 -3.64 -2.91
N GLN A 13 5.29 -4.87 -3.03
CA GLN A 13 6.10 -6.08 -2.83
C GLN A 13 7.13 -6.29 -3.95
N TYR A 14 6.74 -6.10 -5.22
CA TYR A 14 7.63 -6.29 -6.36
C TYR A 14 8.70 -5.20 -6.43
N THR A 15 8.31 -3.93 -6.28
CA THR A 15 9.26 -2.80 -6.30
C THR A 15 10.06 -2.64 -5.00
N TYR A 16 9.80 -3.46 -3.98
CA TYR A 16 10.74 -3.59 -2.87
C TYR A 16 12.07 -4.18 -3.36
N SER A 17 12.01 -5.10 -4.33
CA SER A 17 13.19 -5.77 -4.91
C SER A 17 13.82 -5.06 -6.12
N MET A 18 13.17 -4.04 -6.67
CA MET A 18 13.61 -3.35 -7.90
C MET A 18 13.29 -1.85 -7.86
N ASP A 19 14.11 -1.02 -8.50
CA ASP A 19 13.85 0.41 -8.59
C ASP A 19 12.57 0.72 -9.38
N SER A 20 11.73 1.60 -8.83
CA SER A 20 10.49 2.06 -9.47
C SER A 20 10.64 3.46 -10.03
N ASN A 21 10.19 3.66 -11.28
CA ASN A 21 10.10 4.98 -11.89
C ASN A 21 8.96 5.84 -11.30
N SER A 22 8.04 5.25 -10.52
CA SER A 22 6.97 6.01 -9.86
C SER A 22 7.50 6.74 -8.62
N ALA A 23 7.47 8.08 -8.65
CA ALA A 23 7.85 8.92 -7.51
C ALA A 23 7.06 8.58 -6.25
N LEU A 24 5.78 8.24 -6.40
CA LEU A 24 4.91 7.83 -5.30
C LEU A 24 5.41 6.52 -4.66
N ILE A 25 5.74 5.51 -5.47
CA ILE A 25 6.26 4.23 -4.98
C ILE A 25 7.60 4.40 -4.28
N ARG A 26 8.50 5.22 -4.84
CA ARG A 26 9.78 5.54 -4.16
C ARG A 26 9.54 6.20 -2.80
N ARG A 27 8.59 7.13 -2.71
CA ARG A 27 8.26 7.80 -1.45
C ARG A 27 7.68 6.82 -0.42
N ILE A 28 6.78 5.93 -0.85
CA ILE A 28 6.24 4.87 0.01
C ILE A 28 7.38 3.99 0.53
N ARG A 29 8.32 3.57 -0.34
CA ARG A 29 9.48 2.76 0.07
C ARG A 29 10.33 3.46 1.13
N GLN A 30 10.64 4.75 0.96
CA GLN A 30 11.38 5.52 1.97
C GLN A 30 10.68 5.52 3.34
N LEU A 31 9.35 5.66 3.36
CA LEU A 31 8.56 5.62 4.59
C LEU A 31 8.62 4.22 5.23
N LEU A 32 8.54 3.16 4.42
CA LEU A 32 8.59 1.78 4.89
C LEU A 32 9.99 1.35 5.35
N THR A 33 11.07 1.86 4.76
CA THR A 33 12.45 1.60 5.22
C THR A 33 12.70 2.18 6.62
N ASN A 34 12.02 3.26 6.98
CA ASN A 34 12.10 3.84 8.32
C ASN A 34 11.22 3.12 9.36
N ALA A 35 10.37 2.18 8.93
CA ALA A 35 9.58 1.34 9.84
C ALA A 35 10.36 0.06 10.16
N GLU A 36 10.57 -0.23 11.44
CA GLU A 36 11.34 -1.41 11.89
C GLU A 36 10.81 -2.72 11.28
N GLN A 37 9.49 -2.85 11.19
CA GLN A 37 8.81 -3.98 10.55
C GLN A 37 7.53 -3.51 9.90
N TRP A 38 7.25 -3.98 8.69
CA TRP A 38 5.99 -3.72 8.01
C TRP A 38 5.52 -4.93 7.21
N HIS A 39 4.21 -5.05 7.07
CA HIS A 39 3.57 -6.04 6.22
C HIS A 39 2.41 -5.37 5.49
N ILE A 40 2.26 -5.67 4.20
CA ILE A 40 1.11 -5.27 3.40
C ILE A 40 0.33 -6.51 2.98
N GLN A 41 -0.98 -6.49 3.24
CA GLN A 41 -1.89 -7.57 2.85
C GLN A 41 -3.10 -7.03 2.10
N HIS A 42 -3.62 -7.88 1.23
CA HIS A 42 -4.89 -7.65 0.59
C HIS A 42 -6.05 -8.06 1.52
N ILE A 43 -7.07 -7.22 1.58
CA ILE A 43 -8.36 -7.53 2.21
C ILE A 43 -9.49 -7.24 1.22
N LEU A 44 -10.64 -7.87 1.40
CA LEU A 44 -11.79 -7.58 0.54
C LEU A 44 -12.32 -6.16 0.81
N ARG A 45 -12.98 -5.56 -0.19
CA ARG A 45 -13.48 -4.18 -0.06
C ARG A 45 -14.51 -4.07 1.07
N GLU A 46 -15.33 -5.10 1.23
CA GLU A 46 -16.32 -5.25 2.29
C GLU A 46 -15.72 -5.29 3.70
N ASP A 47 -14.45 -5.67 3.84
CA ASP A 47 -13.71 -5.63 5.10
C ASP A 47 -13.03 -4.27 5.31
N ASN A 48 -12.90 -3.46 4.24
CA ASN A 48 -12.30 -2.13 4.27
C ASN A 48 -13.33 -0.98 4.26
N LYS A 49 -14.59 -1.26 4.64
CA LYS A 49 -15.74 -0.33 4.54
C LYS A 49 -15.51 1.02 5.21
N VAL A 50 -14.88 1.05 6.39
CA VAL A 50 -14.64 2.31 7.13
C VAL A 50 -13.74 3.23 6.33
N VAL A 51 -12.62 2.71 5.82
CA VAL A 51 -11.67 3.49 5.03
C VAL A 51 -12.28 3.86 3.67
N ASP A 52 -13.04 2.96 3.04
CA ASP A 52 -13.76 3.23 1.79
C ASP A 52 -14.80 4.35 1.96
N TYR A 53 -15.52 4.38 3.08
CA TYR A 53 -16.44 5.47 3.41
C TYR A 53 -15.69 6.79 3.60
N LEU A 54 -14.65 6.82 4.45
CA LEU A 54 -13.87 8.02 4.71
C LEU A 54 -13.23 8.60 3.45
N ALA A 55 -12.72 7.74 2.56
CA ALA A 55 -12.10 8.18 1.31
C ALA A 55 -13.12 8.75 0.30
N LYS A 56 -14.40 8.39 0.41
CA LYS A 56 -15.48 8.91 -0.43
C LYS A 56 -16.10 10.19 0.11
N THR A 57 -15.95 10.46 1.41
CA THR A 57 -16.53 11.63 2.08
C THR A 57 -15.54 12.75 2.35
N ALA A 58 -14.24 12.49 2.16
CA ALA A 58 -13.18 13.49 2.09
C ALA A 58 -13.16 14.20 0.73
#